data_AF-K9WZE0-F1
#
_entry.id   AF-K9WZE0-F1
#
_cell.length_a   1.000
_cell.length_b   1.000
_cell.length_c   1.000
_cell.angle_alpha   90.00
_cell.angle_beta   90.00
_cell.angle_gamma   90.00
#
_symmetry.space_group_name_H-M   'P 1'
#
loop_
_entity.id
_entity.type
_entity.pdbx_description
1 polymer ?
#
loop_
_entity_poly.entity_id
_entity_poly.type
_entity_poly.pdbx_seq_one_letter_code
_entity_poly.pdbx_strand_id
1 'polypeptide(L)'
;MSDVVKPNINEAPTHDAQLAAEQIVSGEEKAPKVDFEADYAAAQQFSVSEIDRTEAGAAAAEAATAPKYEITEPEETKTVAQPTGNPDDYAEMAKEVGGSRDEAVTSVSDDLVQKALKKGQAAKK
;
A
#
# COMPACT_ATOMS: atom_id res chain seq x y z
N MET A 1 -31.54 -24.72 -20.04
CA MET A 1 -32.51 -25.67 -19.44
C MET A 1 -33.87 -25.03 -19.65
N SER A 2 -34.83 -25.72 -20.26
CA SER A 2 -36.15 -25.15 -20.53
C SER A 2 -37.20 -25.77 -19.62
N ASP A 3 -37.88 -24.91 -18.87
CA ASP A 3 -38.92 -25.31 -17.93
C ASP A 3 -40.30 -24.87 -18.45
N VAL A 4 -41.29 -25.75 -18.29
CA VAL A 4 -42.68 -25.46 -18.64
C VAL A 4 -43.40 -24.97 -17.40
N VAL A 5 -43.89 -23.73 -17.43
CA VAL A 5 -44.60 -23.13 -16.30
C VAL A 5 -46.04 -23.62 -16.29
N LYS A 6 -46.47 -24.20 -15.16
CA LYS A 6 -47.86 -24.59 -14.93
C LYS A 6 -48.50 -23.57 -13.99
N PRO A 7 -49.35 -22.66 -14.50
CA PRO A 7 -49.98 -21.63 -13.66
C PRO A 7 -50.96 -22.24 -12.65
N ASN A 8 -50.99 -21.72 -11.42
CA ASN A 8 -51.95 -22.10 -10.40
C ASN A 8 -53.16 -21.15 -10.44
N ILE A 9 -54.33 -21.68 -10.72
CA ILE A 9 -55.59 -20.92 -10.83
C ILE A 9 -55.89 -20.17 -9.53
N ASN A 10 -55.56 -20.76 -8.36
CA ASN A 10 -55.82 -20.14 -7.06
C ASN A 10 -54.86 -18.98 -6.72
N GLU A 11 -53.76 -18.85 -7.46
CA GLU A 11 -52.75 -17.80 -7.27
C GLU A 11 -52.86 -16.69 -8.32
N ALA A 12 -53.78 -16.84 -9.29
CA ALA A 12 -54.01 -15.84 -10.31
C ALA A 12 -54.76 -14.63 -9.71
N PRO A 13 -54.16 -13.42 -9.74
CA PRO A 13 -54.67 -12.24 -9.03
C PRO A 13 -55.89 -11.60 -9.69
N THR A 14 -56.18 -11.94 -10.96
CA THR A 14 -57.29 -11.39 -11.74
C THR A 14 -58.11 -12.51 -12.36
N HIS A 15 -59.39 -12.23 -12.63
CA HIS A 15 -60.29 -13.18 -13.29
C HIS A 15 -59.79 -13.60 -14.67
N ASP A 16 -59.23 -12.67 -15.45
CA ASP A 16 -58.65 -12.97 -16.76
C ASP A 16 -57.45 -13.91 -16.64
N ALA A 17 -56.62 -13.74 -15.60
CA ALA A 17 -55.50 -14.64 -15.34
C ALA A 17 -55.96 -16.03 -14.89
N GLN A 18 -57.10 -16.13 -14.19
CA GLN A 18 -57.72 -17.42 -13.82
C GLN A 18 -58.21 -18.16 -15.07
N LEU A 19 -58.91 -17.46 -15.96
CA LEU A 19 -59.42 -18.02 -17.21
C LEU A 19 -58.27 -18.49 -18.14
N ALA A 20 -57.20 -17.72 -18.23
CA ALA A 20 -55.99 -18.12 -18.96
C ALA A 20 -55.31 -19.34 -18.30
N ALA A 21 -55.19 -19.37 -16.97
CA ALA A 21 -54.65 -20.52 -16.26
C ALA A 21 -55.48 -21.79 -16.50
N GLU A 22 -56.81 -21.70 -16.49
CA GLU A 22 -57.73 -22.80 -16.81
C GLU A 22 -57.57 -23.31 -18.25
N GLN A 23 -57.43 -22.41 -19.23
CA GLN A 23 -57.18 -22.77 -20.63
C GLN A 23 -55.82 -23.46 -20.81
N ILE A 24 -54.80 -23.03 -20.08
CA ILE A 24 -53.47 -23.67 -20.08
C ILE A 24 -53.51 -25.04 -19.41
N VAL A 25 -54.24 -25.19 -18.29
CA VAL A 25 -54.38 -26.48 -17.58
C VAL A 25 -55.21 -27.47 -18.39
N SER A 26 -56.27 -27.03 -19.06
CA SER A 26 -57.11 -27.85 -19.94
C SER A 26 -56.41 -28.23 -21.26
N GLY A 27 -55.30 -27.58 -21.58
CA GLY A 27 -54.53 -27.81 -22.81
C GLY A 27 -55.11 -27.13 -24.05
N GLU A 28 -56.11 -26.26 -23.87
CA GLU A 28 -56.68 -25.42 -24.92
C GLU A 28 -55.68 -24.31 -25.32
N GLU A 29 -54.92 -23.81 -24.34
CA GLU A 29 -53.83 -22.85 -24.54
C GLU A 29 -52.46 -23.45 -24.20
N LYS A 30 -51.41 -23.02 -24.92
CA LYS A 30 -50.05 -23.54 -24.72
C LYS A 30 -49.44 -22.92 -23.46
N ALA A 31 -48.95 -23.77 -22.56
CA ALA A 31 -48.16 -23.33 -21.43
C ALA A 31 -46.90 -22.56 -21.88
N PRO A 32 -46.59 -21.42 -21.24
CA PRO A 32 -45.38 -20.68 -21.53
C PRO A 32 -44.15 -21.52 -21.19
N LYS A 33 -43.17 -21.49 -22.09
CA LYS A 33 -41.87 -22.14 -21.92
C LYS A 33 -40.84 -21.07 -21.57
N VAL A 34 -40.16 -21.26 -20.45
CA VAL A 34 -39.07 -20.39 -20.03
C VAL A 34 -37.77 -21.05 -20.43
N ASP A 35 -36.89 -20.32 -21.11
CA ASP A 35 -35.54 -20.78 -21.38
C ASP A 35 -34.57 -19.87 -20.65
N PHE A 36 -34.14 -20.31 -19.46
CA PHE A 36 -33.28 -19.50 -18.60
C PHE A 36 -31.99 -19.07 -19.28
N GLU A 37 -31.43 -19.90 -20.17
CA GLU A 37 -30.16 -19.57 -20.82
C GLU A 37 -30.39 -18.50 -21.90
N ALA A 38 -31.42 -18.68 -22.73
CA ALA A 38 -31.76 -17.70 -23.76
C ALA A 38 -32.25 -16.38 -23.16
N ASP A 39 -33.08 -16.45 -22.12
CA ASP A 39 -33.63 -15.28 -21.44
C ASP A 39 -32.54 -14.52 -20.67
N TYR A 40 -31.59 -15.23 -20.04
CA TYR A 40 -30.43 -14.61 -19.41
C TYR A 40 -29.54 -13.94 -20.46
N ALA A 41 -29.25 -14.61 -21.58
CA ALA A 41 -28.47 -14.04 -22.67
C ALA A 41 -29.15 -12.81 -23.29
N ALA A 42 -30.47 -12.84 -23.46
CA ALA A 42 -31.24 -11.69 -23.92
C ALA A 42 -31.22 -10.54 -22.90
N ALA A 43 -31.34 -10.82 -21.60
CA ALA A 43 -31.24 -9.81 -20.56
C ALA A 43 -29.87 -9.11 -20.57
N GLN A 44 -28.78 -9.84 -20.82
CA GLN A 44 -27.46 -9.24 -21.00
C GLN A 44 -27.41 -8.29 -22.21
N GLN A 45 -28.23 -8.53 -23.25
CA GLN A 45 -28.40 -7.62 -24.38
C GLN A 45 -29.22 -6.36 -24.08
N PHE A 46 -29.79 -6.22 -22.88
CA PHE A 46 -30.48 -4.99 -22.46
C PHE A 46 -29.89 -4.40 -21.17
N SER A 47 -28.99 -5.12 -20.50
CA SER A 47 -28.34 -4.68 -19.26
C SER A 47 -27.23 -3.64 -19.46
N VAL A 48 -26.72 -3.49 -20.68
CA VAL A 48 -25.75 -2.44 -21.03
C VAL A 48 -26.44 -1.46 -21.98
N SER A 49 -26.29 -0.16 -21.72
CA SER A 49 -26.78 0.85 -22.66
C SER A 49 -26.03 0.71 -24.00
N GLU A 50 -26.63 1.11 -25.11
CA GLU A 50 -25.96 1.06 -26.43
C GLU A 50 -24.65 1.87 -26.43
N ILE A 51 -24.55 2.87 -25.56
CA ILE A 51 -23.37 3.72 -25.39
C ILE A 51 -22.25 2.96 -24.66
N ASP A 52 -22.57 2.18 -23.63
CA ASP A 52 -21.60 1.36 -22.87
C ASP A 52 -21.05 0.17 -23.68
N ARG A 53 -21.73 -0.22 -24.76
CA ARG A 53 -21.22 -1.20 -25.74
C ARG A 53 -20.14 -0.64 -26.66
N THR A 54 -19.98 0.68 -26.69
CA THR A 54 -19.01 1.37 -27.52
C THR A 54 -17.97 2.05 -26.65
N GLU A 55 -16.81 2.36 -27.20
CA GLU A 55 -15.78 3.14 -26.50
C GLU A 55 -16.27 4.56 -26.14
N ALA A 56 -17.42 5.00 -26.68
CA ALA A 56 -18.02 6.29 -26.37
C ALA A 56 -18.50 6.38 -24.90
N GLY A 57 -18.94 5.28 -24.28
CA GLY A 57 -19.28 5.26 -22.85
C GLY A 57 -18.07 5.46 -21.96
N ALA A 58 -16.95 4.80 -22.30
CA ALA A 58 -15.68 4.98 -21.62
C ALA A 58 -15.15 6.41 -21.78
N ALA A 59 -15.19 6.97 -22.99
CA ALA A 59 -14.77 8.34 -23.26
C ALA A 59 -15.65 9.39 -22.55
N ALA A 60 -16.96 9.16 -22.44
CA ALA A 60 -17.86 10.04 -21.71
C ALA A 60 -17.62 9.99 -20.19
N ALA A 61 -17.35 8.81 -19.64
CA ALA A 61 -16.99 8.64 -18.24
C ALA A 61 -15.64 9.27 -17.91
N GLU A 62 -14.64 9.10 -18.79
CA GLU A 62 -13.33 9.72 -18.65
C GLU A 62 -13.44 11.25 -18.72
N ALA A 63 -14.18 11.79 -19.69
CA ALA A 63 -14.43 13.23 -19.79
C ALA A 63 -15.20 13.80 -18.57
N ALA A 64 -16.13 13.03 -17.99
CA ALA A 64 -16.88 13.45 -16.81
C ALA A 64 -16.04 13.41 -15.51
N THR A 65 -15.07 12.50 -15.44
CA THR A 65 -14.20 12.30 -14.27
C THR A 65 -12.86 13.04 -14.37
N ALA A 66 -12.53 13.57 -15.55
CA ALA A 66 -11.30 14.32 -15.77
C ALA A 66 -11.19 15.54 -14.83
N PRO A 67 -10.00 15.80 -14.25
CA PRO A 67 -9.76 16.98 -13.43
C PRO A 67 -10.03 18.26 -14.24
N LYS A 68 -10.84 19.17 -13.68
CA LYS A 68 -11.16 20.47 -14.32
C LYS A 68 -10.03 21.51 -14.22
N TYR A 69 -8.97 21.19 -13.49
CA TYR A 69 -7.86 22.07 -13.20
C TYR A 69 -6.55 21.34 -13.49
N GLU A 70 -5.55 22.07 -13.99
CA GLU A 70 -4.20 21.53 -14.17
C GLU A 70 -3.63 21.10 -12.81
N ILE A 71 -3.29 19.82 -12.71
CA ILE A 71 -2.55 19.29 -11.57
C ILE A 71 -1.07 19.48 -11.89
N THR A 72 -0.41 20.36 -11.15
CA THR A 72 1.05 20.51 -11.24
C THR A 72 1.73 19.28 -10.66
N GLU A 73 2.62 18.66 -11.44
CA GLU A 73 3.46 17.59 -10.94
C GLU A 73 4.41 18.13 -9.86
N PRO A 74 4.58 17.42 -8.73
CA PRO A 74 5.51 17.85 -7.69
C PRO A 74 6.95 17.70 -8.19
N GLU A 75 7.74 18.77 -8.09
CA GLU A 75 9.16 18.72 -8.41
C GLU A 75 9.93 17.91 -7.36
N GLU A 76 10.69 16.89 -7.81
CA GLU A 76 11.61 16.16 -6.95
C GLU A 76 12.80 17.04 -6.56
N THR A 77 12.91 17.36 -5.27
CA THR A 77 14.06 18.09 -4.73
C THR A 77 15.01 17.12 -4.02
N LYS A 78 16.29 17.18 -4.38
CA LYS A 78 17.34 16.41 -3.69
C LYS A 78 17.68 17.10 -2.38
N THR A 79 17.45 16.42 -1.27
CA THR A 79 17.90 16.87 0.06
C THR A 79 19.35 16.43 0.27
N VAL A 80 20.24 17.40 0.53
CA VAL A 80 21.64 17.13 0.89
C VAL A 80 21.79 17.40 2.39
N ALA A 81 22.23 16.38 3.14
CA ALA A 81 22.50 16.52 4.56
C ALA A 81 23.71 17.45 4.77
N GLN A 82 23.57 18.44 5.64
CA GLN A 82 24.69 19.26 6.08
C GLN A 82 25.57 18.45 7.05
N PRO A 83 26.90 18.61 7.01
CA PRO A 83 27.78 17.98 7.98
C PRO A 83 27.43 18.48 9.39
N THR A 84 27.07 17.56 10.28
CA THR A 84 26.63 17.86 11.65
C THR A 84 27.78 17.88 12.66
N GLY A 85 29.03 17.74 12.21
CA GLY A 85 30.19 17.64 13.09
C GLY A 85 31.37 18.43 12.57
N ASN A 86 32.14 18.98 13.49
CA ASN A 86 33.39 19.67 13.21
C ASN A 86 34.57 18.69 13.40
N PRO A 87 35.34 18.38 12.35
CA PRO A 87 36.53 17.53 12.48
C PRO A 87 37.59 18.07 13.46
N ASP A 88 37.62 19.38 13.70
CA ASP A 88 38.58 19.99 14.63
C ASP A 88 38.31 19.60 16.10
N ASP A 89 37.09 19.18 16.44
CA ASP A 89 36.73 18.71 17.78
C ASP A 89 37.55 17.47 18.18
N TYR A 90 37.90 16.62 17.22
CA TYR A 90 38.79 15.48 17.45
C TYR A 90 40.23 15.92 17.77
N ALA A 91 40.69 17.02 17.17
CA ALA A 91 42.02 17.57 17.42
C ALA A 91 42.11 18.21 18.81
N GLU A 92 41.03 18.85 19.28
CA GLU A 92 40.94 19.39 20.63
C GLU A 92 40.89 18.29 21.69
N MET A 93 40.05 17.27 21.51
CA MET A 93 40.04 16.10 22.41
C MET A 93 41.40 15.40 22.45
N ALA A 94 42.10 15.27 21.32
CA ALA A 94 43.42 14.66 21.30
C ALA A 94 44.46 15.46 22.11
N LYS A 95 44.34 16.80 22.13
CA LYS A 95 45.17 17.66 22.98
C LYS A 95 44.80 17.53 24.45
N GLU A 96 43.52 17.40 24.79
CA GLU A 96 43.06 17.23 26.17
C GLU A 96 43.47 15.87 26.76
N VAL A 97 43.33 14.80 25.98
CA VAL A 97 43.77 13.44 26.35
C VAL A 97 45.30 13.29 26.31
N GLY A 98 45.98 14.07 25.47
CA GLY A 98 47.43 14.15 25.41
C GLY A 98 48.04 14.93 26.57
N GLY A 99 47.47 16.09 26.92
CA GLY A 99 47.94 16.98 27.98
C GLY A 99 47.70 16.44 29.40
N SER A 100 46.71 15.56 29.58
CA SER A 100 46.50 14.82 30.83
C SER A 100 47.57 13.74 31.10
N ARG A 101 48.47 13.46 30.15
CA ARG A 101 49.69 12.67 30.43
C ARG A 101 50.81 13.49 31.09
N ASP A 102 50.80 14.82 30.98
CA ASP A 102 51.92 15.64 31.47
C ASP A 102 51.81 16.04 32.95
N GLU A 103 50.65 15.87 33.59
CA GLU A 103 50.47 16.24 35.01
C GLU A 103 50.94 15.17 36.02
N ALA A 104 51.45 14.02 35.56
CA ALA A 104 51.97 12.99 36.47
C ALA A 104 53.17 12.19 35.94
N VAL A 105 54.03 12.77 35.11
CA VAL A 105 55.35 12.16 34.83
C VAL A 105 56.38 12.80 35.75
N THR A 106 56.53 12.23 36.96
CA THR A 106 57.76 12.43 37.72
C THR A 106 58.90 11.84 36.89
N SER A 107 59.65 12.68 36.18
CA SER A 107 60.80 12.23 35.40
C SER A 107 61.86 11.68 36.35
N VAL A 108 62.18 10.40 36.19
CA VAL A 108 63.31 9.79 36.88
C VAL A 108 64.57 10.27 36.16
N SER A 109 65.34 11.15 36.80
CA SER A 109 66.63 11.57 36.26
C SER A 109 67.67 10.46 36.42
N ASP A 110 68.61 10.36 35.48
CA ASP A 110 69.73 9.42 35.58
C ASP A 110 70.53 9.60 36.87
N ASP A 111 70.54 10.80 37.42
CA ASP A 111 71.20 11.10 38.70
C ASP A 111 70.47 10.44 39.89
N LEU A 112 69.13 10.38 39.88
CA LEU A 112 68.35 9.62 40.86
C LEU A 112 68.64 8.11 40.75
N VAL A 113 68.77 7.59 39.52
CA VAL A 113 69.11 6.19 39.27
C VAL A 113 70.51 5.86 39.80
N GLN A 114 71.49 6.70 39.49
CA GLN A 114 72.86 6.52 39.99
C GLN A 114 72.94 6.62 41.52
N LYS A 115 72.19 7.54 42.13
CA LYS A 115 72.15 7.70 43.58
C LYS A 115 71.53 6.49 44.26
N ALA A 116 70.46 5.91 43.70
CA ALA A 116 69.85 4.69 44.18
C ALA A 116 70.81 3.49 44.09
N LEU A 117 71.52 3.33 42.97
CA LEU A 117 72.51 2.27 42.77
C LEU A 117 73.67 2.37 43.78
N LYS A 118 74.23 3.56 44.00
CA LYS A 118 75.28 3.77 45.01
C LYS A 118 74.80 3.43 46.43
N LYS A 119 73.58 3.85 46.79
CA LYS A 119 73.00 3.59 48.11
C LYS A 119 72.73 2.09 48.34
N GLY A 120 72.28 1.38 47.30
CA GLY A 120 72.08 -0.08 47.35
C GLY A 120 73.38 -0.89 47.41
N GLN A 121 74.48 -0.39 46.82
CA GLN A 121 75.79 -1.02 46.91
C GLN A 121 76.48 -0.80 48.26
N ALA A 122 76.28 0.36 48.89
CA ALA A 122 76.83 0.65 50.22
C ALA A 122 76.25 -0.24 51.33
N ALA A 123 75.06 -0.83 51.13
CA ALA A 123 74.42 -1.77 52.05
C ALA A 123 74.91 -3.23 51.88
N LYS A 124 75.79 -3.52 50.91
CA LYS A 124 76.38 -4.86 50.66
C LYS A 124 77.82 -5.00 51.16
N LYS A 125 78.14 -4.44 52.34
CA LYS A 125 79.37 -4.76 53.08
C LYS A 125 79.03 -5.31 54.46
#